data_AF-A0A6M3KHN2-F1
#
_entry.id   AF-A0A6M3KHN2-F1
#
_cell.length_a   1.000
_cell.length_b   1.000
_cell.length_c   1.000
_cell.angle_alpha   90.00
_cell.angle_beta   90.00
_cell.angle_gamma   90.00
#
_symmetry.space_group_name_H-M   'P 1'
#
loop_
_entity.id
_entity.type
_entity.pdbx_description
1 polymer ?
#
loop_
_entity_poly.entity_id
_entity_poly.type
_entity_poly.pdbx_seq_one_letter_code
_entity_poly.pdbx_strand_id
1 'polypeptide(L)'
;GSGNRIENMSGNIADFDTSGTTYASGGIIPSTPVNNSLDQDGEVTFLFSEDHAGVFGAQKIFQSFGDAIKCAAGEGTPTPNQRPGGNDTLIELSNLQANLSGGYANNKVLAWEPRKVRILATSGVSKTYRFYIQSTFALTADEIKLKALYHASGANTEWTLIESDETITVRDDLDDWDQYLEVTINPARTGWIMFEIELYLYSVGGRVYIDPLVVIS
;
A
#
# COMPACT_ATOMS: atom_id res chain seq x y z
N GLY A 1 -13.72 15.19 -24.63
CA GLY A 1 -12.57 14.30 -24.88
C GLY A 1 -12.00 13.91 -23.55
N SER A 2 -12.08 12.63 -23.19
CA SER A 2 -11.52 12.07 -21.97
C SER A 2 -10.00 11.96 -22.14
N GLY A 3 -9.27 12.94 -21.61
CA GLY A 3 -7.83 12.82 -21.43
C GLY A 3 -7.54 12.27 -20.04
N ASN A 4 -6.56 11.37 -19.92
CA ASN A 4 -6.03 10.93 -18.63
C ASN A 4 -5.50 12.16 -17.89
N ARG A 5 -6.05 12.45 -16.71
CA ARG A 5 -5.52 13.47 -15.81
C ARG A 5 -4.49 12.81 -14.91
N ILE A 6 -3.25 13.25 -15.02
CA ILE A 6 -2.19 12.90 -14.07
C ILE A 6 -1.96 14.14 -13.21
N GLU A 7 -2.45 14.10 -11.98
CA GLU A 7 -2.16 15.12 -10.96
C GLU A 7 -0.89 14.71 -10.23
N ASN A 8 0.16 15.50 -10.39
CA ASN A 8 1.40 15.36 -9.62
C ASN A 8 1.13 15.85 -8.19
N MET A 9 1.34 15.00 -7.18
CA MET A 9 1.33 15.39 -5.77
C MET A 9 2.74 15.39 -5.17
N SER A 10 3.79 15.62 -5.97
CA SER A 10 5.17 15.72 -5.47
C SER A 10 5.20 16.68 -4.28
N GLY A 11 5.51 16.12 -3.10
CA GLY A 11 5.48 16.79 -1.81
C GLY A 11 6.61 17.82 -1.64
N ASN A 12 6.72 18.77 -2.56
CA ASN A 12 7.68 19.85 -2.41
C ASN A 12 7.16 20.84 -1.36
N ILE A 13 7.71 20.78 -0.14
CA ILE A 13 7.38 21.69 0.95
C ILE A 13 7.76 23.16 0.64
N ALA A 14 8.55 23.40 -0.41
CA ALA A 14 8.95 24.72 -0.87
C ALA A 14 8.16 25.22 -2.10
N ASP A 15 7.24 24.43 -2.66
CA ASP A 15 6.47 24.77 -3.86
C ASP A 15 4.98 24.88 -3.56
N PHE A 16 4.66 25.82 -2.67
CA PHE A 16 3.28 26.11 -2.28
C PHE A 16 2.51 26.98 -3.30
N ASP A 17 3.09 27.35 -4.45
CA ASP A 17 2.40 28.29 -5.36
C ASP A 17 2.77 28.23 -6.86
N THR A 18 3.59 27.28 -7.35
CA THR A 18 3.78 27.17 -8.81
C THR A 18 2.78 26.19 -9.41
N SER A 19 1.73 26.74 -10.01
CA SER A 19 0.68 26.02 -10.75
C SER A 19 1.26 24.98 -11.73
N GLY A 20 1.00 23.71 -11.42
CA GLY A 20 0.83 22.60 -12.35
C GLY A 20 1.68 22.59 -13.63
N THR A 21 2.90 22.04 -13.56
CA THR A 21 3.50 21.42 -14.74
C THR A 21 2.82 20.07 -15.01
N THR A 22 1.86 20.08 -15.93
CA THR A 22 1.25 18.87 -16.52
C THR A 22 2.31 18.13 -17.35
N TYR A 23 2.68 16.90 -16.97
CA TYR A 23 3.73 16.13 -17.66
C TYR A 23 3.27 15.25 -18.83
N ALA A 24 1.99 15.25 -19.21
CA ALA A 24 1.57 14.59 -20.46
C ALA A 24 0.27 15.14 -21.04
N SER A 25 0.33 15.70 -22.24
CA SER A 25 -0.78 15.62 -23.19
C SER A 25 -0.54 14.42 -24.10
N GLY A 26 -1.42 13.41 -24.07
CA GLY A 26 -1.34 12.26 -24.97
C GLY A 26 -1.15 10.88 -24.32
N GLY A 27 -1.24 10.77 -22.99
CA GLY A 27 -1.34 9.46 -22.32
C GLY A 27 -0.06 8.62 -22.28
N ILE A 28 1.08 9.15 -22.71
CA ILE A 28 2.38 8.47 -22.57
C ILE A 28 2.99 8.89 -21.23
N ILE A 29 2.87 7.99 -20.24
CA ILE A 29 3.70 8.04 -19.02
C ILE A 29 5.15 7.77 -19.49
N PRO A 30 6.14 8.57 -19.07
CA PRO A 30 7.53 8.25 -19.41
C PRO A 30 7.86 6.84 -18.91
N SER A 31 8.42 6.01 -19.80
CA SER A 31 8.81 4.63 -19.49
C SER A 31 9.98 4.53 -18.50
N THR A 32 10.50 5.67 -18.09
CA THR A 32 11.57 5.84 -17.11
C THR A 32 11.11 6.87 -16.08
N PRO A 33 10.99 6.51 -14.79
CA PRO A 33 10.68 7.49 -13.75
C PRO A 33 11.74 8.59 -13.74
N VAL A 34 11.29 9.84 -13.60
CA VAL A 34 12.19 11.00 -13.46
C VAL A 34 12.65 11.02 -12.01
N ASN A 35 13.82 10.46 -11.73
CA ASN A 35 14.47 10.58 -10.42
C ASN A 35 14.88 12.04 -10.19
N ASN A 36 14.29 12.71 -9.21
CA ASN A 36 14.76 14.02 -8.75
C ASN A 36 15.58 13.84 -7.46
N SER A 37 16.47 14.77 -7.15
CA SER A 37 17.36 14.71 -5.98
C SER A 37 16.65 14.70 -4.62
N LEU A 38 15.33 14.83 -4.58
CA LEU A 38 14.50 14.63 -3.37
C LEU A 38 14.09 13.17 -3.15
N ASP A 39 14.22 12.29 -4.16
CA ASP A 39 14.14 10.84 -3.97
C ASP A 39 15.33 10.30 -3.13
N GLN A 40 16.37 11.12 -2.86
CA GLN A 40 17.50 10.75 -1.99
C GLN A 40 17.15 10.74 -0.51
N ASP A 41 16.14 11.50 -0.06
CA ASP A 41 15.73 11.55 1.35
C ASP A 41 14.59 10.58 1.68
N GLY A 42 14.12 9.81 0.68
CA GLY A 42 13.12 8.76 0.85
C GLY A 42 11.69 9.26 1.09
N GLU A 43 11.39 10.53 0.78
CA GLU A 43 9.99 10.95 0.77
C GLU A 43 9.25 10.21 -0.35
N VAL A 44 8.30 9.35 0.05
CA VAL A 44 7.54 8.50 -0.87
C VAL A 44 6.76 9.39 -1.84
N THR A 45 7.23 9.45 -3.09
CA THR A 45 6.51 10.14 -4.15
C THR A 45 5.50 9.17 -4.76
N PHE A 46 4.22 9.56 -4.74
CA PHE A 46 3.14 8.79 -5.36
C PHE A 46 2.72 9.43 -6.68
N LEU A 47 2.58 8.62 -7.73
CA LEU A 47 1.83 8.99 -8.92
C LEU A 47 0.62 8.06 -9.05
N PHE A 48 -0.58 8.65 -9.05
CA PHE A 48 -1.82 7.91 -9.22
C PHE A 48 -2.23 7.87 -10.68
N SER A 49 -2.57 6.67 -11.17
CA SER A 49 -3.17 6.45 -12.48
C SER A 49 -4.49 5.72 -12.30
N GLU A 50 -5.58 6.42 -12.60
CA GLU A 50 -6.90 5.83 -12.83
C GLU A 50 -7.06 5.47 -14.32
N ASP A 51 -7.93 4.52 -14.63
CA ASP A 51 -8.14 3.95 -15.97
C ASP A 51 -6.82 3.57 -16.68
N HIS A 52 -5.92 2.96 -15.91
CA HIS A 52 -4.54 2.71 -16.33
C HIS A 52 -4.47 1.92 -17.65
N ALA A 53 -3.54 2.32 -18.53
CA ALA A 53 -3.37 1.76 -19.88
C ALA A 53 -4.65 1.74 -20.75
N GLY A 54 -5.62 2.62 -20.47
CA GLY A 54 -6.88 2.70 -21.20
C GLY A 54 -7.91 1.63 -20.79
N VAL A 55 -7.67 0.92 -19.68
CA VAL A 55 -8.60 -0.07 -19.13
C VAL A 55 -9.40 0.59 -18.02
N PHE A 56 -10.71 0.73 -18.22
CA PHE A 56 -11.61 1.35 -17.25
C PHE A 56 -11.57 0.64 -15.89
N GLY A 57 -11.41 1.39 -14.81
CA GLY A 57 -11.37 0.90 -13.44
C GLY A 57 -10.04 0.24 -13.02
N ALA A 58 -9.04 0.20 -13.91
CA ALA A 58 -7.68 -0.19 -13.57
C ALA A 58 -6.98 0.94 -12.80
N GLN A 59 -6.43 0.60 -11.63
CA GLN A 59 -5.81 1.57 -10.72
C GLN A 59 -4.36 1.18 -10.45
N LYS A 60 -3.46 2.15 -10.52
CA LYS A 60 -2.03 1.95 -10.26
C LYS A 60 -1.47 3.14 -9.49
N ILE A 61 -0.66 2.84 -8.48
CA ILE A 61 0.17 3.78 -7.75
C ILE A 61 1.62 3.48 -8.12
N PHE A 62 2.27 4.42 -8.81
CA PHE A 62 3.72 4.36 -9.00
C PHE A 62 4.42 4.97 -7.80
N GLN A 63 5.43 4.29 -7.29
CA GLN A 63 6.20 4.71 -6.11
C GLN A 63 7.69 4.59 -6.40
N SER A 64 8.51 5.36 -5.69
CA SER A 64 9.97 5.39 -5.91
C SER A 64 10.65 4.02 -5.75
N PHE A 65 10.02 3.07 -5.04
CA PHE A 65 10.59 1.75 -4.74
C PHE A 65 9.81 0.55 -5.28
N GLY A 66 8.74 0.78 -6.04
CA GLY A 66 7.89 -0.26 -6.61
C GLY A 66 6.51 0.26 -7.00
N ASP A 67 5.59 -0.64 -7.30
CA ASP A 67 4.22 -0.32 -7.68
C ASP A 67 3.22 -0.96 -6.72
N ALA A 68 2.09 -0.30 -6.51
CA ALA A 68 0.88 -0.93 -5.98
C ALA A 68 -0.22 -0.89 -7.05
N ILE A 69 -0.77 -2.06 -7.39
CA ILE A 69 -1.66 -2.23 -8.54
C ILE A 69 -2.92 -2.94 -8.09
N LYS A 70 -4.07 -2.45 -8.54
CA LYS A 70 -5.33 -3.18 -8.45
C LYS A 70 -5.36 -4.26 -9.53
N CYS A 71 -5.47 -5.53 -9.16
CA CYS A 71 -5.59 -6.66 -10.10
C CYS A 71 -6.80 -7.53 -9.78
N ALA A 72 -7.28 -8.28 -10.78
CA ALA A 72 -8.39 -9.22 -10.57
C ALA A 72 -7.86 -10.54 -10.01
N ALA A 73 -8.53 -11.09 -9.00
CA ALA A 73 -8.18 -12.40 -8.48
C ALA A 73 -8.35 -13.47 -9.57
N GLY A 74 -7.38 -14.37 -9.70
CA GLY A 74 -7.41 -15.48 -10.65
C GLY A 74 -7.19 -15.08 -12.12
N GLU A 75 -6.68 -13.88 -12.42
CA GLU A 75 -6.41 -13.43 -13.80
C GLU A 75 -5.24 -14.18 -14.49
N GLY A 76 -4.58 -15.09 -13.77
CA GLY A 76 -3.51 -15.95 -14.27
C GLY A 76 -2.24 -15.85 -13.42
N THR A 77 -1.32 -16.80 -13.58
CA THR A 77 -0.06 -16.82 -12.81
C THR A 77 0.78 -15.56 -13.09
N PRO A 78 1.31 -14.88 -12.06
CA PRO A 78 1.35 -15.27 -10.65
C PRO A 78 0.23 -14.72 -9.75
N THR A 79 -0.85 -14.15 -10.28
CA THR A 79 -1.95 -13.62 -9.46
C THR A 79 -2.69 -14.74 -8.72
N PRO A 80 -2.88 -14.65 -7.38
CA PRO A 80 -3.64 -15.64 -6.60
C PRO A 80 -5.09 -15.74 -7.05
N ASN A 81 -5.72 -16.88 -6.74
CA ASN A 81 -7.17 -17.02 -6.81
C ASN A 81 -7.86 -16.18 -5.72
N GLN A 82 -9.17 -15.99 -5.84
CA GLN A 82 -9.93 -15.30 -4.81
C GLN A 82 -9.91 -16.09 -3.49
N ARG A 83 -9.54 -15.42 -2.39
CA ARG A 83 -9.70 -16.00 -1.05
C ARG A 83 -11.16 -16.39 -0.82
N PRO A 84 -11.47 -17.56 -0.23
CA PRO A 84 -12.85 -17.90 0.13
C PRO A 84 -13.51 -16.81 0.98
N GLY A 85 -14.56 -16.18 0.45
CA GLY A 85 -15.26 -15.06 1.10
C GLY A 85 -14.51 -13.72 1.06
N GLY A 86 -13.41 -13.63 0.33
CA GLY A 86 -12.60 -12.44 0.10
C GLY A 86 -13.09 -11.58 -1.06
N ASN A 87 -12.33 -10.54 -1.40
CA ASN A 87 -12.63 -9.64 -2.52
C ASN A 87 -12.29 -10.29 -3.88
N ASP A 88 -13.01 -9.93 -4.95
CA ASP A 88 -12.71 -10.34 -6.33
C ASP A 88 -11.51 -9.59 -6.93
N THR A 89 -11.08 -8.54 -6.23
CA THR A 89 -10.00 -7.66 -6.58
C THR A 89 -8.95 -7.70 -5.48
N LEU A 90 -7.68 -7.81 -5.86
CA LEU A 90 -6.53 -7.80 -4.96
C LEU A 90 -5.69 -6.54 -5.15
N ILE A 91 -4.82 -6.28 -4.18
CA ILE A 91 -3.72 -5.32 -4.32
C ILE A 91 -2.44 -6.11 -4.53
N GLU A 92 -1.77 -5.89 -5.67
CA GLU A 92 -0.44 -6.42 -5.97
C GLU A 92 0.62 -5.36 -5.66
N LEU A 93 1.60 -5.70 -4.84
CA LEU A 93 2.88 -5.00 -4.73
C LEU A 93 3.89 -5.68 -5.65
N SER A 94 4.40 -4.97 -6.64
CA SER A 94 5.34 -5.52 -7.63
C SER A 94 6.29 -4.46 -8.19
N ASN A 95 7.09 -4.84 -9.20
CA ASN A 95 8.17 -4.02 -9.75
C ASN A 95 9.11 -3.45 -8.67
N LEU A 96 9.34 -4.25 -7.63
CA LEU A 96 10.15 -3.89 -6.48
C LEU A 96 11.55 -3.47 -6.92
N GLN A 97 12.08 -2.41 -6.32
CA GLN A 97 13.38 -1.86 -6.68
C GLN A 97 14.47 -2.37 -5.72
N ALA A 98 15.68 -2.57 -6.23
CA ALA A 98 16.79 -3.16 -5.45
C ALA A 98 17.23 -2.29 -4.24
N ASN A 99 16.96 -0.99 -4.28
CA ASN A 99 17.23 -0.06 -3.19
C ASN A 99 16.22 -0.15 -2.03
N LEU A 100 15.14 -0.95 -2.16
CA LEU A 100 14.17 -1.22 -1.09
C LEU A 100 14.86 -1.80 0.16
N SER A 101 15.77 -2.76 -0.03
CA SER A 101 16.59 -3.36 1.04
C SER A 101 17.78 -2.50 1.52
N GLY A 102 17.82 -1.21 1.14
CA GLY A 102 18.97 -0.33 1.38
C GLY A 102 19.19 0.09 2.84
N GLY A 103 18.30 -0.30 3.77
CA GLY A 103 18.43 -0.03 5.20
C GLY A 103 18.02 1.37 5.65
N TYR A 104 17.50 2.20 4.75
CA TYR A 104 16.88 3.48 5.12
C TYR A 104 15.42 3.25 5.48
N ALA A 105 14.97 3.78 6.62
CA ALA A 105 13.61 3.62 7.13
C ALA A 105 12.50 4.09 6.17
N ASN A 106 12.87 4.88 5.16
CA ASN A 106 11.97 5.45 4.17
C ASN A 106 11.89 4.65 2.87
N ASN A 107 12.75 3.65 2.68
CA ASN A 107 12.73 2.81 1.49
C ASN A 107 11.62 1.76 1.65
N LYS A 108 10.43 2.08 1.14
CA LYS A 108 9.25 1.24 1.28
C LYS A 108 8.31 1.34 0.08
N VAL A 109 7.53 0.27 -0.13
CA VAL A 109 6.37 0.26 -1.02
C VAL A 109 5.11 0.18 -0.16
N LEU A 110 4.17 1.09 -0.38
CA LEU A 110 2.89 1.12 0.31
C LEU A 110 1.80 0.44 -0.51
N ALA A 111 0.93 -0.34 0.14
CA ALA A 111 -0.21 -0.97 -0.53
C ALA A 111 -1.27 0.02 -1.02
N TRP A 112 -1.36 1.20 -0.41
CA TRP A 112 -2.31 2.26 -0.74
C TRP A 112 -1.81 3.62 -0.24
N GLU A 113 -2.47 4.69 -0.67
CA GLU A 113 -2.17 6.03 -0.15
C GLU A 113 -2.45 6.09 1.36
N PRO A 114 -1.48 6.57 2.15
CA PRO A 114 -1.65 6.83 3.58
C PRO A 114 -2.97 7.55 3.85
N ARG A 115 -3.70 7.15 4.89
CA ARG A 115 -4.98 7.77 5.24
C ARG A 115 -6.13 7.58 4.23
N LYS A 116 -6.06 6.75 3.18
CA LYS A 116 -7.29 6.38 2.42
C LYS A 116 -8.05 5.22 3.05
N VAL A 117 -7.33 4.28 3.65
CA VAL A 117 -7.95 3.16 4.36
C VAL A 117 -8.19 3.59 5.81
N ARG A 118 -9.45 3.90 6.12
CA ARG A 118 -9.89 4.29 7.45
C ARG A 118 -11.12 3.52 7.89
N ILE A 119 -11.15 3.10 9.15
CA ILE A 119 -12.31 2.46 9.76
C ILE A 119 -12.70 3.25 10.99
N LEU A 120 -13.98 3.57 11.12
CA LEU A 120 -14.51 4.22 12.31
C LEU A 120 -14.57 3.19 13.44
N ALA A 121 -13.86 3.46 14.54
CA ALA A 121 -13.85 2.63 15.73
C ALA A 121 -14.57 3.32 16.89
N THR A 122 -15.14 2.53 17.78
CA THR A 122 -15.89 3.01 18.95
C THR A 122 -15.00 2.95 20.18
N SER A 123 -15.03 4.02 20.98
CA SER A 123 -14.31 4.11 22.26
C SER A 123 -14.53 2.89 23.15
N GLY A 124 -13.44 2.36 23.74
CA GLY A 124 -13.45 1.30 24.74
C GLY A 124 -13.78 -0.09 24.21
N VAL A 125 -13.91 -0.26 22.89
CA VAL A 125 -14.18 -1.56 22.26
C VAL A 125 -12.91 -2.07 21.60
N SER A 126 -12.33 -3.12 22.18
CA SER A 126 -11.19 -3.82 21.58
C SER A 126 -11.64 -4.62 20.37
N LYS A 127 -10.93 -4.47 19.25
CA LYS A 127 -11.14 -5.23 18.01
C LYS A 127 -9.82 -5.62 17.38
N THR A 128 -9.81 -6.76 16.70
CA THR A 128 -8.67 -7.18 15.86
C THR A 128 -9.00 -6.90 14.39
N TYR A 129 -8.04 -6.32 13.67
CA TYR A 129 -8.13 -6.00 12.26
C TYR A 129 -7.11 -6.83 11.50
N ARG A 130 -7.59 -7.72 10.62
CA ARG A 130 -6.77 -8.68 9.89
C ARG A 130 -6.87 -8.47 8.39
N PHE A 131 -5.71 -8.41 7.73
CA PHE A 131 -5.58 -8.39 6.28
C PHE A 131 -4.88 -9.66 5.81
N TYR A 132 -5.48 -10.38 4.88
CA TYR A 132 -4.92 -11.61 4.33
C TYR A 132 -3.90 -11.31 3.25
N ILE A 133 -2.78 -12.03 3.26
CA ILE A 133 -1.62 -11.79 2.39
C ILE A 133 -1.11 -13.09 1.78
N GLN A 134 -0.69 -13.02 0.52
CA GLN A 134 0.17 -14.00 -0.13
C GLN A 134 1.46 -13.32 -0.61
N SER A 135 2.57 -14.06 -0.61
CA SER A 135 3.83 -13.57 -1.16
C SER A 135 4.52 -14.65 -1.99
N THR A 136 5.18 -14.25 -3.09
CA THR A 136 6.00 -15.16 -3.90
C THR A 136 7.41 -15.37 -3.35
N PHE A 137 7.71 -14.79 -2.18
CA PHE A 137 8.99 -14.87 -1.48
C PHE A 137 8.77 -14.71 0.04
N ALA A 138 9.73 -15.16 0.86
CA ALA A 138 9.60 -15.06 2.31
C ALA A 138 9.86 -13.63 2.78
N LEU A 139 9.14 -13.22 3.83
CA LEU A 139 9.21 -11.93 4.50
C LEU A 139 9.21 -12.14 6.01
N THR A 140 10.13 -11.48 6.70
CA THR A 140 10.13 -11.35 8.15
C THR A 140 9.20 -10.21 8.60
N ALA A 141 8.93 -10.15 9.91
CA ALA A 141 8.09 -9.10 10.50
C ALA A 141 8.64 -7.68 10.32
N ASP A 142 9.95 -7.53 10.11
CA ASP A 142 10.55 -6.22 9.82
C ASP A 142 10.52 -5.86 8.33
N GLU A 143 10.23 -6.82 7.47
CA GLU A 143 10.23 -6.67 6.01
C GLU A 143 8.84 -6.39 5.46
N ILE A 144 7.77 -6.70 6.19
CA ILE A 144 6.40 -6.32 5.88
C ILE A 144 5.63 -5.99 7.16
N LYS A 145 4.94 -4.85 7.19
CA LYS A 145 4.21 -4.40 8.38
C LYS A 145 2.83 -3.88 8.05
N LEU A 146 1.82 -4.33 8.81
CA LEU A 146 0.56 -3.62 8.96
C LEU A 146 0.72 -2.62 10.10
N LYS A 147 0.46 -1.35 9.81
CA LYS A 147 0.51 -0.25 10.77
C LYS A 147 -0.86 0.33 10.96
N ALA A 148 -1.22 0.61 12.21
CA ALA A 148 -2.46 1.29 12.53
C ALA A 148 -2.23 2.46 13.47
N LEU A 149 -2.69 3.63 13.06
CA LEU A 149 -2.64 4.87 13.83
C LEU A 149 -4.04 5.18 14.38
N TYR A 150 -4.15 5.29 15.71
CA TYR A 150 -5.42 5.51 16.40
C TYR A 150 -5.29 6.37 17.66
N HIS A 151 -6.41 6.81 18.23
CA HIS A 151 -6.45 7.54 19.49
C HIS A 151 -6.45 6.58 20.70
N ALA A 152 -5.28 6.37 21.30
CA ALA A 152 -5.14 5.53 22.50
C ALA A 152 -5.36 6.27 23.83
N SER A 153 -5.56 7.59 23.81
CA SER A 153 -5.88 8.36 25.01
C SER A 153 -7.11 9.26 24.85
N GLY A 154 -7.63 9.72 25.98
CA GLY A 154 -8.75 10.67 26.03
C GLY A 154 -8.41 12.07 25.52
N ALA A 155 -7.13 12.39 25.30
CA ALA A 155 -6.68 13.69 24.81
C ALA A 155 -6.86 13.84 23.29
N ASN A 156 -6.90 15.09 22.79
CA ASN A 156 -7.08 15.40 21.36
C ASN A 156 -5.80 15.27 20.52
N THR A 157 -4.63 15.20 21.14
CA THR A 157 -3.34 15.33 20.46
C THR A 157 -2.50 14.06 20.46
N GLU A 158 -2.99 13.00 21.11
CA GLU A 158 -2.23 11.77 21.28
C GLU A 158 -2.73 10.71 20.30
N TRP A 159 -1.82 10.34 19.41
CA TRP A 159 -1.97 9.23 18.48
C TRP A 159 -0.98 8.14 18.85
N THR A 160 -1.40 6.90 18.69
CA THR A 160 -0.57 5.73 18.94
C THR A 160 -0.50 4.91 17.66
N LEU A 161 0.72 4.54 17.30
CA LEU A 161 1.02 3.60 16.24
C LEU A 161 1.16 2.22 16.86
N ILE A 162 0.44 1.24 16.32
CA ILE A 162 0.69 -0.17 16.56
C ILE A 162 1.12 -0.83 15.24
N GLU A 163 2.03 -1.78 15.34
CA GLU A 163 2.55 -2.54 14.20
C GLU A 163 2.25 -4.02 14.41
N SER A 164 2.03 -4.73 13.32
CA SER A 164 1.92 -6.19 13.30
C SER A 164 3.31 -6.85 13.40
N ASP A 165 3.36 -8.13 13.76
CA ASP A 165 4.61 -8.86 14.05
C ASP A 165 4.72 -10.23 13.35
N GLU A 166 3.84 -10.50 12.38
CA GLU A 166 3.82 -11.77 11.65
C GLU A 166 4.92 -11.85 10.59
N THR A 167 5.44 -13.06 10.40
CA THR A 167 6.29 -13.41 9.26
C THR A 167 5.43 -14.03 8.17
N ILE A 168 5.73 -13.73 6.89
CA ILE A 168 5.05 -14.33 5.74
C ILE A 168 6.01 -15.29 5.03
N THR A 169 5.65 -16.56 4.94
CA THR A 169 6.38 -17.54 4.14
C THR A 169 6.03 -17.41 2.66
N VAL A 170 6.88 -17.98 1.80
CA VAL A 170 6.54 -18.17 0.38
C VAL A 170 5.23 -18.94 0.30
N ARG A 171 4.30 -18.48 -0.54
CA ARG A 171 3.06 -19.22 -0.80
C ARG A 171 3.35 -20.57 -1.46
N ASP A 172 2.55 -21.58 -1.13
CA ASP A 172 2.67 -22.91 -1.74
C ASP A 172 1.94 -23.01 -3.08
N ASP A 173 0.79 -22.32 -3.22
CA ASP A 173 -0.01 -22.29 -4.44
C ASP A 173 -0.81 -20.97 -4.58
N LEU A 174 -1.77 -20.92 -5.51
CA LEU A 174 -2.58 -19.73 -5.78
C LEU A 174 -3.78 -19.58 -4.83
N ASP A 175 -4.14 -20.62 -4.06
CA ASP A 175 -5.27 -20.65 -3.13
C ASP A 175 -4.83 -20.47 -1.66
N ASP A 176 -3.52 -20.46 -1.39
CA ASP A 176 -2.86 -20.32 -0.07
C ASP A 176 -3.12 -18.97 0.63
N TRP A 177 -4.34 -18.74 1.10
CA TRP A 177 -4.72 -17.55 1.87
C TRP A 177 -4.69 -17.81 3.38
N ASP A 178 -3.76 -18.62 3.85
CA ASP A 178 -3.66 -18.99 5.26
C ASP A 178 -2.87 -17.98 6.10
N GLN A 179 -2.16 -17.05 5.44
CA GLN A 179 -1.30 -16.05 6.06
C GLN A 179 -1.95 -14.66 6.08
N TYR A 180 -1.59 -13.87 7.09
CA TYR A 180 -2.19 -12.56 7.34
C TYR A 180 -1.27 -11.66 8.17
N LEU A 181 -1.58 -10.36 8.16
CA LEU A 181 -1.10 -9.39 9.14
C LEU A 181 -2.28 -8.93 9.99
N GLU A 182 -2.10 -8.81 11.30
CA GLU A 182 -3.13 -8.30 12.19
C GLU A 182 -2.64 -7.35 13.27
N VAL A 183 -3.57 -6.51 13.73
CA VAL A 183 -3.35 -5.64 14.89
C VAL A 183 -4.61 -5.62 15.76
N THR A 184 -4.42 -5.71 17.07
CA THR A 184 -5.52 -5.54 18.05
C THR A 184 -5.49 -4.13 18.62
N ILE A 185 -6.62 -3.42 18.51
CA ILE A 185 -6.73 -2.02 18.88
C ILE A 185 -7.89 -1.84 19.86
N ASN A 186 -7.61 -1.15 20.96
CA ASN A 186 -8.63 -0.68 21.90
C ASN A 186 -8.55 0.85 22.00
N PRO A 187 -9.36 1.58 21.21
CA PRO A 187 -9.27 3.03 21.16
C PRO A 187 -9.89 3.66 22.42
N ALA A 188 -9.24 4.66 22.99
CA ALA A 188 -9.78 5.39 24.13
C ALA A 188 -10.89 6.38 23.73
N ARG A 189 -11.11 6.56 22.42
CA ARG A 189 -12.08 7.49 21.84
C ARG A 189 -12.67 6.96 20.54
N THR A 190 -13.91 7.36 20.27
CA THR A 190 -14.54 7.09 18.97
C THR A 190 -13.88 7.96 17.91
N GLY A 191 -13.41 7.35 16.82
CA GLY A 191 -12.66 8.05 15.79
C GLY A 191 -12.15 7.12 14.70
N TRP A 192 -11.45 7.70 13.72
CA TRP A 192 -10.87 6.96 12.61
C TRP A 192 -9.59 6.26 13.05
N ILE A 193 -9.49 4.96 12.78
CA ILE A 193 -8.23 4.23 12.71
C ILE A 193 -7.75 4.32 11.27
N MET A 194 -6.49 4.70 11.07
CA MET A 194 -5.84 4.73 9.75
C MET A 194 -4.91 3.53 9.62
N PHE A 195 -5.03 2.79 8.52
CA PHE A 195 -4.20 1.61 8.25
C PHE A 195 -3.23 1.87 7.10
N GLU A 196 -2.04 1.28 7.19
CA GLU A 196 -1.00 1.28 6.16
C GLU A 196 -0.38 -0.13 6.12
N ILE A 197 -0.11 -0.66 4.92
CA ILE A 197 0.74 -1.84 4.75
C ILE A 197 1.99 -1.43 3.99
N GLU A 198 3.15 -1.71 4.58
CA GLU A 198 4.46 -1.31 4.09
C GLU A 198 5.33 -2.53 3.85
N LEU A 199 5.95 -2.59 2.67
CA LEU A 199 6.92 -3.60 2.26
C LEU A 199 8.32 -2.97 2.17
N TYR A 200 9.31 -3.61 2.77
CA TYR A 200 10.70 -3.13 2.91
C TYR A 200 11.75 -4.07 2.29
N LEU A 201 11.35 -5.24 1.78
CA LEU A 201 12.28 -6.19 1.16
C LEU A 201 12.17 -6.20 -0.37
N TYR A 202 13.33 -6.08 -1.04
CA TYR A 202 13.47 -6.39 -2.45
C TYR A 202 13.57 -7.89 -2.70
N SER A 203 12.79 -8.38 -3.68
CA SER A 203 13.00 -9.68 -4.31
C SER A 203 12.86 -9.52 -5.83
N VAL A 204 13.80 -10.07 -6.59
CA VAL A 204 13.81 -9.97 -8.06
C VAL A 204 12.56 -10.64 -8.62
N GLY A 205 11.68 -9.86 -9.24
CA GLY A 205 10.40 -10.36 -9.77
C GLY A 205 9.40 -10.81 -8.68
N GLY A 206 9.71 -10.54 -7.41
CA GLY A 206 8.86 -10.86 -6.28
C GLY A 206 7.58 -10.03 -6.28
N ARG A 207 6.50 -10.63 -5.78
CA ARG A 207 5.19 -9.99 -5.66
C ARG A 207 4.55 -10.34 -4.33
N VAL A 208 3.86 -9.36 -3.76
CA VAL A 208 3.01 -9.53 -2.56
C VAL A 208 1.57 -9.18 -2.96
N TYR A 209 0.62 -10.00 -2.53
CA TYR A 209 -0.80 -9.85 -2.81
C TYR A 209 -1.55 -9.68 -1.51
N ILE A 210 -2.44 -8.69 -1.47
CA ILE A 210 -3.23 -8.36 -0.29
C ILE A 210 -4.71 -8.42 -0.69
N ASP A 211 -5.52 -9.15 0.09
CA ASP A 211 -6.98 -9.04 0.00
C ASP A 211 -7.42 -7.77 0.74
N PRO A 212 -8.00 -6.78 0.05
CA PRO A 212 -8.44 -5.53 0.68
C PRO A 212 -9.64 -5.70 1.62
N LEU A 213 -10.31 -6.87 1.63
CA LEU A 213 -11.38 -7.15 2.57
C LEU A 213 -10.83 -7.50 3.96
N VAL A 214 -10.79 -6.46 4.81
CA VAL A 214 -10.42 -6.59 6.22
C VAL A 214 -11.42 -7.46 7.01
N VAL A 215 -10.90 -8.40 7.79
CA VAL A 215 -11.68 -9.16 8.77
C VAL A 215 -11.58 -8.46 10.12
N ILE A 216 -12.73 -8.20 10.74
CA ILE A 216 -12.83 -7.50 12.03
C ILE A 216 -13.50 -8.43 13.04
N SER A 217 -12.80 -8.74 14.14
CA SER A 217 -13.29 -9.58 15.25
C SER A 217 -13.22 -8.91 16.61
#